data_AF-A0A3N4K616-F1
#
_entry.id   AF-A0A3N4K616-F1
#
_cell.length_a   1.000
_cell.length_b   1.000
_cell.length_c   1.000
_cell.angle_alpha   90.00
_cell.angle_beta   90.00
_cell.angle_gamma   90.00
#
_symmetry.space_group_name_H-M   'P 1'
#
loop_
_entity.id
_entity.type
_entity.pdbx_description
1 polymer ?
#
loop_
_entity_poly.entity_id
_entity_poly.type
_entity_poly.pdbx_seq_one_letter_code
_entity_poly.pdbx_strand_id
1 'polypeptide(L)'
;MGKGFTFTTTNDLSSLLRTAYDDLLSTTTTTAYPLPKLDIVSITNDSISTLLSAAYLHHSTGNTRAAAGIIAGTGTNATCLCPISKLPVSKQPTSGPSTGTILLNTEWSISGTAPPLKPYTTAWDVQVDLENEKPGFQPFEEMVGGRYLGELVRLVCLDLFTSSNNIPKSQLPEKLKVRNGLDTKLCSDVETSVNDNEALSLLQDYFDPNTSSTSSSSPVDPEEEWKWDLASAASFRRISTAVSTRAAALVAAATIGVLGVNDELKHHAEEEVLVCYTGTVLEKYPTFRERCEGFMMEVVDRWVGEDRIPPAPGGKKRVVRLVEAKDGGIIGAAVLAGMVKEGRT
;
A
#
# COMPACT_ATOMS: atom_id res chain seq x y z
N MET A 1 15.23 3.73 12.78
CA MET A 1 13.87 3.21 13.07
C MET A 1 13.21 2.90 11.74
N GLY A 2 13.47 1.72 11.19
CA GLY A 2 12.87 1.21 9.96
C GLY A 2 12.49 -0.26 10.15
N LYS A 3 11.66 -0.80 9.26
CA LYS A 3 11.28 -2.23 9.23
C LYS A 3 12.55 -3.10 9.25
N GLY A 4 12.85 -3.73 10.38
CA GLY A 4 13.87 -4.79 10.49
C GLY A 4 15.36 -4.42 10.48
N PHE A 5 15.74 -3.16 10.24
CA PHE A 5 17.16 -2.78 10.22
C PHE A 5 17.50 -1.81 11.36
N THR A 6 17.92 -2.38 12.50
CA THR A 6 18.59 -1.61 13.55
C THR A 6 20.09 -1.84 13.41
N PHE A 7 20.72 -1.13 12.48
CA PHE A 7 22.18 -1.12 12.39
C PHE A 7 22.72 -0.29 13.56
N THR A 8 23.47 -0.92 14.46
CA THR A 8 24.08 -0.29 15.63
C THR A 8 25.37 0.48 15.29
N THR A 9 25.91 0.25 14.09
CA THR A 9 27.04 0.98 13.52
C THR A 9 26.66 1.50 12.13
N THR A 10 27.20 2.65 11.75
CA THR A 10 27.13 3.23 10.40
C THR A 10 27.95 2.39 9.42
N ASN A 11 27.63 1.10 9.28
CA ASN A 11 28.26 0.29 8.26
C ASN A 11 27.69 0.76 6.93
N ASP A 12 28.57 1.24 6.05
CA ASP A 12 28.25 1.53 4.67
C ASP A 12 27.64 0.27 4.04
N LEU A 13 26.31 0.29 3.83
CA LEU A 13 25.56 -0.82 3.27
C LEU A 13 26.14 -1.26 1.92
N SER A 14 26.69 -0.32 1.15
CA SER A 14 27.39 -0.62 -0.11
C SER A 14 28.61 -1.50 0.14
N SER A 15 29.46 -1.14 1.12
CA SER A 15 30.61 -1.94 1.54
C SER A 15 30.20 -3.33 2.00
N LEU A 16 29.15 -3.46 2.83
CA LEU A 16 28.67 -4.78 3.29
C LEU A 16 28.20 -5.67 2.12
N LEU A 17 27.43 -5.10 1.20
CA LEU A 17 26.95 -5.83 0.02
C LEU A 17 28.10 -6.23 -0.92
N ARG A 18 29.09 -5.35 -1.11
CA ARG A 18 30.29 -5.65 -1.89
C ARG A 18 31.11 -6.76 -1.27
N THR A 19 31.40 -6.69 0.04
CA THR A 19 32.14 -7.74 0.75
C THR A 19 31.43 -9.09 0.63
N ALA A 20 30.11 -9.14 0.88
CA ALA A 20 29.36 -10.37 0.75
C ALA A 20 29.40 -10.96 -0.68
N TYR A 21 29.39 -10.10 -1.71
CA TYR A 21 29.47 -10.53 -3.10
C TYR A 21 30.88 -11.00 -3.50
N ASP A 22 31.91 -10.31 -3.03
CA ASP A 22 33.31 -10.71 -3.25
C ASP A 22 33.62 -12.05 -2.56
N ASP A 23 33.10 -12.26 -1.35
CA ASP A 23 33.18 -13.54 -0.64
C ASP A 23 32.51 -14.66 -1.44
N LEU A 24 31.33 -14.40 -2.02
CA LEU A 24 30.62 -15.35 -2.90
C LEU A 24 31.44 -15.66 -4.17
N LEU A 25 32.04 -14.65 -4.80
CA LEU A 25 32.94 -14.83 -5.96
C LEU A 25 34.15 -15.69 -5.62
N SER A 26 34.72 -15.52 -4.42
CA SER A 26 35.90 -16.26 -3.97
C SER A 26 35.62 -17.73 -3.63
N THR A 27 34.39 -18.03 -3.20
CA THR A 27 33.97 -19.38 -2.73
C THR A 27 33.27 -20.20 -3.81
N THR A 28 32.82 -19.58 -4.90
CA THR A 28 32.17 -20.27 -6.01
C THR A 28 33.21 -20.98 -6.89
N THR A 29 33.21 -22.32 -6.86
CA THR A 29 34.08 -23.17 -7.69
C THR A 29 33.47 -23.56 -9.04
N THR A 30 32.21 -23.15 -9.29
CA THR A 30 31.44 -23.55 -10.47
C THR A 30 31.90 -22.77 -11.71
N THR A 31 32.72 -23.39 -12.54
CA THR A 31 33.27 -22.81 -13.79
C THR A 31 32.26 -22.67 -14.92
N ALA A 32 31.11 -23.34 -14.83
CA ALA A 32 30.10 -23.35 -15.89
C ALA A 32 29.36 -22.00 -16.04
N TYR A 33 29.22 -21.24 -14.94
CA TYR A 33 28.52 -19.96 -14.90
C TYR A 33 29.20 -19.01 -13.90
N PRO A 34 30.33 -18.39 -14.24
CA PRO A 34 30.98 -17.44 -13.33
C PRO A 34 30.06 -16.24 -13.09
N LEU A 35 29.91 -15.86 -11.82
CA LEU A 35 29.15 -14.67 -11.45
C LEU A 35 29.85 -13.41 -11.99
N PRO A 36 29.11 -12.42 -12.52
CA PRO A 36 29.71 -11.21 -13.07
C PRO A 36 30.29 -10.33 -11.97
N LYS A 37 31.27 -9.47 -12.28
CA LYS A 37 31.64 -8.38 -11.35
C LYS A 37 30.47 -7.39 -11.24
N LEU A 38 30.11 -7.00 -10.03
CA LEU A 38 29.06 -6.01 -9.77
C LEU A 38 29.66 -4.72 -9.24
N ASP A 39 29.13 -3.60 -9.70
CA ASP A 39 29.38 -2.29 -9.11
C ASP A 39 28.06 -1.72 -8.57
N ILE A 40 28.01 -1.55 -7.25
CA ILE A 40 26.84 -0.99 -6.56
C ILE A 40 26.93 0.54 -6.63
N VAL A 41 26.26 1.11 -7.62
CA VAL A 41 26.25 2.56 -7.88
C VAL A 41 25.19 3.32 -7.09
N SER A 42 24.08 2.67 -6.74
CA SER A 42 22.98 3.30 -6.01
C SER A 42 22.17 2.27 -5.23
N ILE A 43 21.55 2.72 -4.14
CA ILE A 43 20.56 1.96 -3.36
C ILE A 43 19.30 2.82 -3.32
N THR A 44 18.16 2.21 -3.56
CA THR A 44 16.87 2.91 -3.69
C THR A 44 15.79 2.20 -2.91
N ASN A 45 14.75 2.97 -2.56
CA ASN A 45 13.50 2.43 -2.05
C ASN A 45 12.56 2.12 -3.22
N ASP A 46 11.71 1.10 -3.06
CA ASP A 46 10.72 0.67 -4.06
C ASP A 46 9.80 1.80 -4.52
N SER A 47 9.31 2.66 -3.61
CA SER A 47 8.48 3.81 -3.98
C SER A 47 9.23 4.82 -4.86
N ILE A 48 10.51 5.10 -4.55
CA ILE A 48 11.38 5.95 -5.38
C ILE A 48 11.53 5.34 -6.77
N SER A 49 11.83 4.05 -6.85
CA SER A 49 11.96 3.36 -8.13
C SER A 49 10.66 3.43 -8.94
N THR A 50 9.49 3.24 -8.31
CA THR A 50 8.19 3.38 -8.95
C THR A 50 8.01 4.75 -9.61
N LEU A 51 8.35 5.84 -8.91
CA LEU A 51 8.29 7.19 -9.49
C LEU A 51 9.29 7.38 -10.63
N LEU A 52 10.54 6.93 -10.46
CA LEU A 52 11.59 7.09 -11.47
C LEU A 52 11.27 6.31 -12.75
N SER A 53 10.74 5.09 -12.62
CA SER A 53 10.30 4.28 -13.74
C SER A 53 9.22 5.01 -14.54
N ALA A 54 8.22 5.55 -13.85
CA ALA A 54 7.13 6.23 -14.53
C ALA A 54 7.55 7.57 -15.12
N ALA A 55 8.37 8.36 -14.43
CA ALA A 55 8.97 9.57 -14.98
C ALA A 55 9.74 9.24 -16.27
N TYR A 56 10.52 8.14 -16.27
CA TYR A 56 11.25 7.68 -17.45
C TYR A 56 10.35 7.17 -18.57
N LEU A 57 9.23 6.49 -18.28
CA LEU A 57 8.36 5.94 -19.33
C LEU A 57 7.36 6.97 -19.88
N HIS A 58 6.95 7.94 -19.06
CA HIS A 58 5.95 8.95 -19.39
C HIS A 58 6.53 10.34 -19.71
N HIS A 59 7.85 10.53 -19.70
CA HIS A 59 8.47 11.83 -20.05
C HIS A 59 8.11 12.34 -21.46
N SER A 60 7.74 11.45 -22.37
CA SER A 60 7.48 11.77 -23.79
C SER A 60 6.01 12.06 -24.10
N THR A 61 5.09 11.90 -23.15
CA THR A 61 3.67 12.23 -23.34
C THR A 61 3.44 13.69 -22.97
N GLY A 62 3.36 14.56 -23.99
CA GLY A 62 3.03 15.97 -23.77
C GLY A 62 1.73 16.13 -22.96
N ASN A 63 1.74 17.08 -22.02
CA ASN A 63 0.67 17.38 -21.06
C ASN A 63 0.47 16.38 -19.91
N THR A 64 1.47 15.57 -19.57
CA THR A 64 1.42 14.69 -18.39
C THR A 64 2.62 14.88 -17.49
N ARG A 65 2.43 14.69 -16.17
CA ARG A 65 3.49 14.87 -15.18
C ARG A 65 3.47 13.80 -14.10
N ALA A 66 4.52 12.97 -14.05
CA ALA A 66 4.73 12.03 -12.96
C ALA A 66 5.14 12.77 -11.68
N ALA A 67 4.23 12.87 -10.72
CA ALA A 67 4.37 13.73 -9.55
C ALA A 67 4.72 12.97 -8.26
N ALA A 68 4.24 11.74 -8.14
CA ALA A 68 4.42 10.91 -6.96
C ALA A 68 4.43 9.43 -7.31
N GLY A 69 5.06 8.63 -6.45
CA GLY A 69 5.02 7.17 -6.50
C GLY A 69 4.39 6.63 -5.23
N ILE A 70 3.46 5.69 -5.32
CA ILE A 70 2.83 5.05 -4.17
C ILE A 70 2.97 3.53 -4.25
N ILE A 71 3.14 2.90 -3.10
CA ILE A 71 3.09 1.45 -2.92
C ILE A 71 1.80 1.16 -2.15
N ALA A 72 0.95 0.29 -2.68
CA ALA A 72 -0.22 -0.22 -1.98
C ALA A 72 -0.38 -1.72 -2.27
N GLY A 73 0.27 -2.53 -1.46
CA GLY A 73 0.26 -4.00 -1.55
C GLY A 73 0.11 -4.59 -0.15
N THR A 74 0.97 -5.54 0.21
CA THR A 74 1.05 -6.05 1.59
C THR A 74 1.25 -4.92 2.61
N GLY A 75 2.11 -3.96 2.28
CA GLY A 75 2.30 -2.71 3.01
C GLY A 75 2.04 -1.49 2.13
N THR A 76 2.35 -0.31 2.65
CA THR A 76 2.20 0.95 1.92
C THR A 76 3.34 1.93 2.18
N ASN A 77 3.72 2.67 1.12
CA ASN A 77 4.67 3.75 1.17
C ASN A 77 4.38 4.78 0.07
N ALA A 78 5.00 5.96 0.14
CA ALA A 78 4.95 6.94 -0.93
C ALA A 78 6.25 7.73 -1.07
N THR A 79 6.42 8.30 -2.26
CA THR A 79 7.51 9.21 -2.62
C THR A 79 7.00 10.38 -3.43
N CYS A 80 7.72 11.48 -3.38
CA CYS A 80 7.57 12.62 -4.28
C CYS A 80 8.88 13.42 -4.38
N LEU A 81 8.93 14.35 -5.34
CA LEU A 81 9.95 15.41 -5.32
C LEU A 81 9.56 16.49 -4.32
N CYS A 82 10.30 16.61 -3.22
CA CYS A 82 10.06 17.59 -2.18
C CYS A 82 10.94 18.84 -2.39
N PRO A 83 10.37 20.06 -2.42
CA PRO A 83 11.15 21.28 -2.32
C PRO A 83 12.01 21.29 -1.05
N ILE A 84 13.32 21.57 -1.19
CA ILE A 84 14.26 21.55 -0.06
C ILE A 84 13.82 22.54 1.04
N SER A 85 13.19 23.66 0.65
CA SER A 85 12.64 24.66 1.56
C SER A 85 11.53 24.14 2.49
N LYS A 86 10.86 23.04 2.14
CA LYS A 86 9.83 22.40 2.98
C LYS A 86 10.41 21.39 3.97
N LEU A 87 11.69 21.02 3.83
CA LEU A 87 12.35 20.18 4.81
C LEU A 87 12.76 21.00 6.04
N PRO A 88 12.69 20.43 7.26
CA PRO A 88 13.31 21.03 8.44
C PRO A 88 14.78 21.34 8.16
N VAL A 89 15.28 22.48 8.66
CA VAL A 89 16.67 22.92 8.42
C VAL A 89 17.70 21.83 8.76
N SER A 90 17.46 21.04 9.82
CA SER A 90 18.32 19.93 10.24
C SER A 90 18.36 18.74 9.26
N LYS A 91 17.42 18.67 8.32
CA LYS A 91 17.32 17.63 7.28
C LYS A 91 17.61 18.16 5.88
N GLN A 92 17.89 19.45 5.73
CA GLN A 92 18.30 20.01 4.44
C GLN A 92 19.73 19.53 4.13
N PRO A 93 20.01 19.13 2.88
CA PRO A 93 21.35 18.70 2.49
C PRO A 93 22.33 19.88 2.58
N THR A 94 23.56 19.62 3.04
CA THR A 94 24.64 20.63 3.10
C THR A 94 25.10 21.07 1.72
N SER A 95 24.96 20.21 0.72
CA SER A 95 25.13 20.48 -0.70
C SER A 95 23.92 19.88 -1.43
N GLY A 96 23.10 20.73 -2.03
CA GLY A 96 21.85 20.32 -2.68
C GLY A 96 21.94 20.32 -4.21
N PRO A 97 21.03 19.59 -4.88
CA PRO A 97 20.89 19.66 -6.33
C PRO A 97 20.52 21.08 -6.76
N SER A 98 20.97 21.48 -7.95
CA SER A 98 20.69 22.80 -8.55
C SER A 98 19.20 23.05 -8.79
N THR A 99 18.38 22.01 -8.79
CA THR A 99 16.92 22.05 -9.00
C THR A 99 16.15 22.59 -7.80
N GLY A 100 16.75 22.60 -6.60
CA GLY A 100 16.05 23.01 -5.37
C GLY A 100 15.04 21.99 -4.82
N THR A 101 14.98 20.79 -5.42
CA THR A 101 14.08 19.70 -5.01
C THR A 101 14.86 18.41 -4.78
N ILE A 102 14.40 17.55 -3.86
CA ILE A 102 15.01 16.26 -3.56
C ILE A 102 13.95 15.15 -3.57
N LEU A 103 14.33 13.94 -4.01
CA LEU A 103 13.46 12.77 -3.88
C LEU A 103 13.28 12.42 -2.41
N LEU A 104 12.03 12.42 -1.95
CA LEU A 104 11.67 12.15 -0.57
C LEU A 104 10.94 10.81 -0.48
N ASN A 105 11.61 9.80 0.08
CA ASN A 105 10.90 8.65 0.63
C ASN A 105 10.18 9.09 1.92
N THR A 106 8.86 9.05 1.91
CA THR A 106 8.04 9.58 3.01
C THR A 106 7.98 8.63 4.20
N GLU A 107 8.12 7.33 3.97
CA GLU A 107 7.79 6.28 4.96
C GLU A 107 6.46 6.57 5.67
N TRP A 108 5.43 7.00 4.90
CA TRP A 108 4.17 7.54 5.45
C TRP A 108 3.38 6.55 6.32
N SER A 109 3.82 5.30 6.39
CA SER A 109 3.16 4.28 7.19
C SER A 109 3.46 4.42 8.67
N ILE A 110 4.58 5.07 9.05
CA ILE A 110 5.08 5.10 10.43
C ILE A 110 4.26 6.03 11.35
N SER A 111 4.48 5.89 12.67
CA SER A 111 3.74 6.55 13.77
C SER A 111 3.47 8.06 13.65
N GLY A 112 4.22 8.81 12.82
CA GLY A 112 3.95 10.21 12.53
C GLY A 112 2.57 10.46 11.90
N THR A 113 1.94 9.45 11.30
CA THR A 113 0.59 9.54 10.74
C THR A 113 -0.54 9.22 11.72
N ALA A 114 -0.24 8.85 12.98
CA ALA A 114 -1.29 8.59 13.97
C ALA A 114 -2.22 9.80 14.25
N PRO A 115 -1.72 11.04 14.48
CA PRO A 115 -2.58 12.16 14.85
C PRO A 115 -3.71 12.47 13.84
N PRO A 116 -3.49 12.56 12.51
CA PRO A 116 -4.57 12.82 11.56
C PRO A 116 -5.54 11.64 11.40
N LEU A 117 -5.15 10.42 11.77
CA LEU A 117 -6.01 9.23 11.65
C LEU A 117 -6.97 9.04 12.82
N LYS A 118 -6.65 9.62 13.99
CA LYS A 118 -7.41 9.44 15.24
C LYS A 118 -8.94 9.58 15.10
N PRO A 119 -9.51 10.54 14.36
CA PRO A 119 -10.96 10.65 14.19
C PRO A 119 -11.61 9.48 13.42
N TYR A 120 -10.81 8.70 12.70
CA TYR A 120 -11.24 7.62 11.82
C TYR A 120 -10.82 6.24 12.34
N THR A 121 -10.06 6.17 13.43
CA THR A 121 -9.62 4.94 14.07
C THR A 121 -10.78 4.28 14.83
N THR A 122 -11.10 3.06 14.45
CA THR A 122 -12.16 2.25 15.08
C THR A 122 -11.59 1.34 16.19
N ALA A 123 -12.48 0.71 16.97
CA ALA A 123 -12.06 -0.29 17.96
C ALA A 123 -11.33 -1.49 17.33
N TRP A 124 -11.72 -1.88 16.11
CA TRP A 124 -11.06 -2.96 15.37
C TRP A 124 -9.65 -2.56 14.91
N ASP A 125 -9.44 -1.29 14.51
CA ASP A 125 -8.09 -0.80 14.17
C ASP A 125 -7.19 -0.80 15.41
N VAL A 126 -7.71 -0.38 16.57
CA VAL A 126 -6.97 -0.42 17.85
C VAL A 126 -6.60 -1.87 18.21
N GLN A 127 -7.51 -2.82 17.99
CA GLN A 127 -7.20 -4.23 18.24
C GLN A 127 -6.08 -4.75 17.33
N VAL A 128 -6.12 -4.44 16.02
CA VAL A 128 -5.06 -4.81 15.08
C VAL A 128 -3.70 -4.27 15.54
N ASP A 129 -3.66 -3.00 15.94
CA ASP A 129 -2.43 -2.34 16.41
C ASP A 129 -1.86 -3.00 17.68
N LEU A 130 -2.71 -3.23 18.69
CA LEU A 130 -2.29 -3.83 19.97
C LEU A 130 -1.76 -5.26 19.83
N GLU A 131 -2.20 -6.00 18.82
CA GLU A 131 -1.77 -7.37 18.56
C GLU A 131 -0.48 -7.43 17.70
N ASN A 132 -0.03 -6.31 17.11
CA ASN A 132 1.22 -6.27 16.35
C ASN A 132 2.46 -6.38 17.26
N GLU A 133 3.59 -6.80 16.68
CA GLU A 133 4.86 -6.94 17.40
C GLU A 133 5.30 -5.63 18.07
N LYS A 134 4.93 -4.51 17.47
CA LYS A 134 5.23 -3.18 17.96
C LYS A 134 4.00 -2.28 17.80
N PRO A 135 3.11 -2.23 18.80
CA PRO A 135 1.96 -1.33 18.79
C PRO A 135 2.38 0.13 18.61
N GLY A 136 1.57 0.89 17.88
CA GLY A 136 1.77 2.26 17.47
C GLY A 136 2.82 2.46 16.37
N PHE A 137 3.37 1.39 15.79
CA PHE A 137 4.47 1.53 14.83
C PHE A 137 4.00 1.99 13.46
N GLN A 138 2.91 1.42 12.92
CA GLN A 138 2.48 1.65 11.54
C GLN A 138 0.97 1.90 11.36
N PRO A 139 0.42 2.91 12.06
CA PRO A 139 -1.03 3.11 12.15
C PRO A 139 -1.72 3.28 10.79
N PHE A 140 -1.05 3.91 9.82
CA PHE A 140 -1.63 4.07 8.49
C PHE A 140 -1.62 2.76 7.69
N GLU A 141 -0.52 2.00 7.74
CA GLU A 141 -0.40 0.73 7.02
C GLU A 141 -1.38 -0.32 7.55
N GLU A 142 -1.65 -0.32 8.85
CA GLU A 142 -2.64 -1.20 9.48
C GLU A 142 -4.07 -0.96 8.96
N MET A 143 -4.39 0.28 8.58
CA MET A 143 -5.72 0.64 8.10
C MET A 143 -5.95 0.36 6.60
N VAL A 144 -4.88 0.24 5.81
CA VAL A 144 -4.95 0.22 4.33
C VAL A 144 -4.18 -0.92 3.65
N GLY A 145 -3.20 -1.51 4.33
CA GLY A 145 -2.31 -2.51 3.78
C GLY A 145 -3.02 -3.86 3.60
N GLY A 146 -2.74 -4.52 2.49
CA GLY A 146 -3.31 -5.83 2.15
C GLY A 146 -2.99 -6.92 3.17
N ARG A 147 -1.98 -6.74 4.04
CA ARG A 147 -1.73 -7.61 5.20
C ARG A 147 -2.87 -7.56 6.23
N TYR A 148 -3.55 -6.43 6.35
CA TYR A 148 -4.47 -6.13 7.46
C TYR A 148 -5.94 -6.07 7.02
N LEU A 149 -6.24 -5.87 5.74
CA LEU A 149 -7.63 -5.80 5.25
C LEU A 149 -8.44 -7.05 5.62
N GLY A 150 -7.89 -8.25 5.42
CA GLY A 150 -8.54 -9.50 5.83
C GLY A 150 -8.77 -9.60 7.33
N GLU A 151 -7.83 -9.12 8.14
CA GLU A 151 -7.95 -9.13 9.61
C GLU A 151 -9.01 -8.13 10.10
N LEU A 152 -9.08 -6.95 9.51
CA LEU A 152 -10.13 -5.98 9.79
C LEU A 152 -11.51 -6.55 9.45
N VAL A 153 -11.66 -7.18 8.28
CA VAL A 153 -12.90 -7.88 7.92
C VAL A 153 -13.23 -8.97 8.92
N ARG A 154 -12.24 -9.78 9.34
CA ARG A 154 -12.43 -10.85 10.34
C ARG A 154 -12.96 -10.29 11.66
N LEU A 155 -12.33 -9.23 12.16
CA LEU A 155 -12.69 -8.63 13.44
C LEU A 155 -14.11 -8.04 13.42
N VAL A 156 -14.48 -7.34 12.34
CA VAL A 156 -15.83 -6.79 12.18
C VAL A 156 -16.86 -7.92 12.06
N CYS A 157 -16.57 -8.97 11.28
CA CYS A 157 -17.45 -10.14 11.15
C CYS A 157 -17.63 -10.86 12.49
N LEU A 158 -16.54 -11.10 13.22
CA LEU A 158 -16.57 -11.76 14.51
C LEU A 158 -17.43 -10.97 15.50
N ASP A 159 -17.20 -9.66 15.62
CA ASP A 159 -17.97 -8.79 16.50
C ASP A 159 -19.45 -8.73 16.10
N LEU A 160 -19.77 -8.54 14.82
CA LEU A 160 -21.16 -8.52 14.34
C LEU A 160 -21.87 -9.84 14.69
N PHE A 161 -21.26 -10.98 14.37
CA PHE A 161 -21.89 -12.29 14.55
C PHE A 161 -22.08 -12.64 16.03
N THR A 162 -21.10 -12.35 16.89
CA THR A 162 -21.22 -12.65 18.31
C THR A 162 -22.10 -11.66 19.06
N SER A 163 -21.92 -10.36 18.80
CA SER A 163 -22.51 -9.29 19.61
C SER A 163 -23.91 -8.90 19.12
N SER A 164 -24.14 -8.87 17.80
CA SER A 164 -25.43 -8.46 17.23
C SER A 164 -26.33 -9.64 16.88
N ASN A 165 -25.75 -10.72 16.33
CA ASN A 165 -26.52 -11.90 15.94
C ASN A 165 -26.63 -12.95 17.06
N ASN A 166 -25.99 -12.73 18.21
CA ASN A 166 -25.97 -13.63 19.37
C ASN A 166 -25.50 -15.06 19.04
N ILE A 167 -24.61 -15.21 18.05
CA ILE A 167 -24.02 -16.50 17.70
C ILE A 167 -22.88 -16.78 18.70
N PRO A 168 -22.94 -17.87 19.50
CA PRO A 168 -21.83 -18.25 20.37
C PRO A 168 -20.52 -18.35 19.60
N LYS A 169 -19.46 -17.70 20.09
CA LYS A 169 -18.13 -17.73 19.45
C LYS A 169 -17.65 -19.16 19.18
N SER A 170 -17.99 -20.13 20.04
CA SER A 170 -17.63 -21.54 19.87
C SER A 170 -18.22 -22.19 18.60
N GLN A 171 -19.36 -21.70 18.12
CA GLN A 171 -20.03 -22.23 16.93
C GLN A 171 -19.47 -21.65 15.62
N LEU A 172 -18.71 -20.55 15.67
CA LEU A 172 -18.14 -19.93 14.48
C LEU A 172 -16.93 -20.72 13.94
N PRO A 173 -16.69 -20.69 12.61
CA PRO A 173 -15.53 -21.33 11.99
C PRO A 173 -14.20 -20.88 12.59
N GLU A 174 -13.22 -21.80 12.66
CA GLU A 174 -11.89 -21.53 13.27
C GLU A 174 -11.17 -20.34 12.66
N LYS A 175 -11.23 -20.21 11.33
CA LYS A 175 -10.68 -19.08 10.57
C LYS A 175 -11.24 -17.71 10.99
N LEU A 176 -12.47 -17.64 11.53
CA LEU A 176 -13.02 -16.38 12.10
C LEU A 176 -12.55 -16.11 13.53
N LYS A 177 -12.17 -17.16 14.28
CA LYS A 177 -11.77 -17.06 15.70
C LYS A 177 -10.29 -16.74 15.86
N VAL A 178 -9.46 -17.17 14.92
CA VAL A 178 -8.00 -17.02 14.95
C VAL A 178 -7.55 -15.76 14.21
N ARG A 179 -6.64 -15.00 14.83
CA ARG A 179 -5.99 -13.83 14.24
C ARG A 179 -5.34 -14.17 12.91
N ASN A 180 -5.51 -13.29 11.91
CA ASN A 180 -5.06 -13.46 10.53
C ASN A 180 -5.61 -14.72 9.85
N GLY A 181 -6.76 -15.23 10.31
CA GLY A 181 -7.39 -16.43 9.75
C GLY A 181 -8.11 -16.20 8.42
N LEU A 182 -8.25 -14.93 7.97
CA LEU A 182 -8.87 -14.57 6.69
C LEU A 182 -7.86 -13.95 5.72
N ASP A 183 -7.88 -14.45 4.50
CA ASP A 183 -7.12 -13.87 3.40
C ASP A 183 -7.82 -12.63 2.83
N THR A 184 -7.05 -11.59 2.56
CA THR A 184 -7.53 -10.41 1.81
C THR A 184 -8.09 -10.78 0.44
N LYS A 185 -7.59 -11.86 -0.18
CA LYS A 185 -8.10 -12.37 -1.46
C LYS A 185 -9.56 -12.83 -1.36
N LEU A 186 -9.93 -13.55 -0.29
CA LEU A 186 -11.32 -13.95 -0.09
C LEU A 186 -12.23 -12.73 0.00
N CYS A 187 -11.78 -11.70 0.74
CA CYS A 187 -12.53 -10.46 0.89
C CYS A 187 -12.77 -9.81 -0.48
N SER A 188 -11.75 -9.74 -1.35
CA SER A 188 -11.92 -9.21 -2.70
C SER A 188 -12.85 -10.07 -3.56
N ASP A 189 -12.71 -11.40 -3.52
CA ASP A 189 -13.53 -12.31 -4.34
C ASP A 189 -15.02 -12.17 -3.96
N VAL A 190 -15.32 -12.21 -2.65
CA VAL A 190 -16.68 -12.09 -2.12
C VAL A 190 -17.27 -10.70 -2.39
N GLU A 191 -16.49 -9.64 -2.24
CA GLU A 191 -16.92 -8.27 -2.58
C GLU A 191 -17.40 -8.17 -4.03
N THR A 192 -16.65 -8.77 -4.97
CA THR A 192 -16.95 -8.75 -6.41
C THR A 192 -17.95 -9.78 -6.90
N SER A 193 -18.42 -10.66 -6.03
CA SER A 193 -19.47 -11.62 -6.39
C SER A 193 -20.66 -10.89 -7.04
N VAL A 194 -21.27 -11.53 -8.05
CA VAL A 194 -22.40 -10.96 -8.79
C VAL A 194 -23.60 -10.77 -7.85
N ASN A 195 -23.80 -11.69 -6.92
CA ASN A 195 -24.89 -11.66 -5.95
C ASN A 195 -24.53 -12.48 -4.69
N ASP A 196 -25.41 -12.40 -3.69
CA ASP A 196 -25.16 -13.00 -2.39
C ASP A 196 -25.18 -14.55 -2.39
N ASN A 197 -25.74 -15.20 -3.42
CA ASN A 197 -25.61 -16.67 -3.56
C ASN A 197 -24.19 -17.06 -3.97
N GLU A 198 -23.57 -16.31 -4.88
CA GLU A 198 -22.18 -16.55 -5.27
C GLU A 198 -21.23 -16.22 -4.11
N ALA A 199 -21.49 -15.13 -3.38
CA ALA A 199 -20.79 -14.84 -2.12
C ALA A 199 -20.89 -16.02 -1.14
N LEU A 200 -22.10 -16.57 -0.97
CA LEU A 200 -22.34 -17.71 -0.11
C LEU A 200 -21.54 -18.95 -0.55
N SER A 201 -21.54 -19.27 -1.85
CA SER A 201 -20.75 -20.39 -2.37
C SER A 201 -19.26 -20.22 -2.10
N LEU A 202 -18.69 -19.03 -2.37
CA LEU A 202 -17.28 -18.74 -2.09
C LEU A 202 -16.93 -18.92 -0.61
N LEU A 203 -17.81 -18.49 0.28
CA LEU A 203 -17.62 -18.63 1.72
C LEU A 203 -17.74 -20.10 2.14
N GLN A 204 -18.74 -20.83 1.65
CA GLN A 204 -18.87 -22.26 1.94
C GLN A 204 -17.64 -23.05 1.50
N ASP A 205 -17.11 -22.78 0.30
CA ASP A 205 -15.90 -23.42 -0.22
C ASP A 205 -14.64 -23.07 0.60
N TYR A 206 -14.48 -21.79 0.95
CA TYR A 206 -13.30 -21.31 1.68
C TYR A 206 -13.23 -21.84 3.13
N PHE A 207 -14.40 -22.04 3.74
CA PHE A 207 -14.52 -22.52 5.11
C PHE A 207 -14.80 -24.02 5.21
N ASP A 208 -14.84 -24.76 4.08
CA ASP A 208 -15.02 -26.22 4.09
C ASP A 208 -13.83 -26.88 4.82
N PRO A 209 -14.06 -27.66 5.89
CA PRO A 209 -12.99 -28.38 6.58
C PRO A 209 -12.25 -29.37 5.67
N ASN A 210 -12.87 -29.86 4.59
CA ASN A 210 -12.25 -30.82 3.65
C ASN A 210 -11.25 -30.17 2.68
N THR A 211 -11.30 -28.85 2.51
CA THR A 211 -10.36 -28.10 1.66
C THR A 211 -9.11 -27.65 2.42
N SER A 212 -9.13 -27.75 3.75
CA SER A 212 -8.05 -27.32 4.65
C SER A 212 -7.21 -28.51 5.12
N SER A 213 -5.92 -28.54 4.77
CA SER A 213 -4.95 -29.61 5.14
C SER A 213 -4.56 -29.64 6.64
N THR A 214 -5.41 -29.08 7.52
CA THR A 214 -5.23 -29.07 8.98
C THR A 214 -6.31 -29.92 9.63
N SER A 215 -6.08 -31.23 9.60
CA SER A 215 -6.89 -32.23 10.29
C SER A 215 -6.61 -32.21 11.79
N SER A 216 -7.45 -31.52 12.57
CA SER A 216 -7.72 -31.91 13.96
C SER A 216 -8.94 -31.17 14.52
N SER A 217 -10.12 -31.78 14.41
CA SER A 217 -11.17 -31.58 15.41
C SER A 217 -12.04 -32.82 15.53
N SER A 218 -12.39 -33.13 16.77
CA SER A 218 -13.30 -34.20 17.17
C SER A 218 -14.71 -33.96 16.58
N PRO A 219 -15.53 -35.02 16.40
CA PRO A 219 -16.86 -34.87 15.84
C PRO A 219 -17.73 -34.06 16.80
N VAL A 220 -18.06 -32.83 16.40
CA VAL A 220 -19.14 -32.04 16.99
C VAL A 220 -20.44 -32.49 16.34
N ASP A 221 -21.52 -32.58 17.11
CA ASP A 221 -22.83 -32.98 16.58
C ASP A 221 -23.25 -32.04 15.43
N PRO A 222 -23.67 -32.58 14.27
CA PRO A 222 -23.91 -31.81 13.04
C PRO A 222 -25.10 -30.85 13.10
N GLU A 223 -25.89 -30.87 14.17
CA GLU A 223 -27.05 -29.99 14.40
C GLU A 223 -26.71 -28.69 15.17
N GLU A 224 -25.52 -28.58 15.77
CA GLU A 224 -25.11 -27.39 16.56
C GLU A 224 -24.06 -26.50 15.87
N GLU A 225 -23.54 -26.90 14.71
CA GLU A 225 -22.53 -26.14 13.99
C GLU A 225 -23.17 -25.01 13.16
N TRP A 226 -22.75 -23.77 13.41
CA TRP A 226 -23.20 -22.62 12.63
C TRP A 226 -22.73 -22.76 11.18
N LYS A 227 -23.61 -22.42 10.23
CA LYS A 227 -23.33 -22.51 8.80
C LYS A 227 -23.51 -21.16 8.13
N TRP A 228 -22.69 -20.91 7.12
CA TRP A 228 -22.90 -19.79 6.22
C TRP A 228 -24.26 -19.91 5.54
N ASP A 229 -24.99 -18.79 5.53
CA ASP A 229 -26.28 -18.59 4.90
C ASP A 229 -26.28 -17.27 4.11
N LEU A 230 -27.38 -16.96 3.42
CA LEU A 230 -27.45 -15.75 2.61
C LEU A 230 -27.28 -14.47 3.43
N ALA A 231 -27.79 -14.43 4.67
CA ALA A 231 -27.73 -13.24 5.51
C ALA A 231 -26.30 -12.96 5.99
N SER A 232 -25.57 -13.99 6.42
CA SER A 232 -24.17 -13.90 6.82
C SER A 232 -23.25 -13.62 5.64
N ALA A 233 -23.51 -14.21 4.47
CA ALA A 233 -22.79 -13.92 3.23
C ALA A 233 -22.97 -12.45 2.80
N ALA A 234 -24.22 -11.95 2.80
CA ALA A 234 -24.51 -10.55 2.51
C ALA A 234 -23.82 -9.60 3.53
N SER A 235 -23.78 -9.98 4.81
CA SER A 235 -23.09 -9.23 5.85
C SER A 235 -21.58 -9.18 5.60
N PHE A 236 -20.96 -10.33 5.31
CA PHE A 236 -19.53 -10.42 5.00
C PHE A 236 -19.16 -9.57 3.78
N ARG A 237 -19.98 -9.63 2.72
CA ARG A 237 -19.79 -8.83 1.51
C ARG A 237 -19.82 -7.33 1.81
N ARG A 238 -20.83 -6.87 2.57
CA ARG A 238 -20.96 -5.46 2.98
C ARG A 238 -19.80 -4.99 3.86
N ILE A 239 -19.34 -5.84 4.78
CA ILE A 239 -18.17 -5.57 5.62
C ILE A 239 -16.91 -5.44 4.76
N SER A 240 -16.68 -6.37 3.83
CA SER A 240 -15.55 -6.33 2.90
C SER A 240 -15.56 -5.02 2.11
N THR A 241 -16.70 -4.65 1.53
CA THR A 241 -16.89 -3.39 0.81
C THR A 241 -16.61 -2.17 1.69
N ALA A 242 -17.08 -2.16 2.94
CA ALA A 242 -16.89 -1.03 3.84
C ALA A 242 -15.40 -0.85 4.21
N VAL A 243 -14.70 -1.95 4.53
CA VAL A 243 -13.27 -1.95 4.86
C VAL A 243 -12.44 -1.50 3.66
N SER A 244 -12.67 -2.07 2.48
CA SER A 244 -11.93 -1.74 1.26
C SER A 244 -12.23 -0.32 0.77
N THR A 245 -13.47 0.15 0.88
CA THR A 245 -13.84 1.54 0.56
C THR A 245 -13.16 2.54 1.49
N ARG A 246 -13.15 2.28 2.80
CA ARG A 246 -12.42 3.10 3.77
C ARG A 246 -10.92 3.15 3.45
N ALA A 247 -10.32 1.99 3.18
CA ALA A 247 -8.91 1.91 2.83
C ALA A 247 -8.58 2.72 1.56
N ALA A 248 -9.41 2.61 0.51
CA ALA A 248 -9.25 3.40 -0.71
C ALA A 248 -9.37 4.91 -0.47
N ALA A 249 -10.32 5.34 0.38
CA ALA A 249 -10.47 6.75 0.75
C ALA A 249 -9.26 7.30 1.52
N LEU A 250 -8.72 6.51 2.44
CA LEU A 250 -7.52 6.86 3.21
C LEU A 250 -6.28 6.97 2.31
N VAL A 251 -6.08 6.02 1.39
CA VAL A 251 -5.00 6.08 0.39
C VAL A 251 -5.16 7.29 -0.52
N ALA A 252 -6.38 7.60 -0.97
CA ALA A 252 -6.66 8.79 -1.77
C ALA A 252 -6.30 10.08 -1.03
N ALA A 253 -6.76 10.23 0.22
CA ALA A 253 -6.48 11.41 1.04
C ALA A 253 -4.97 11.58 1.29
N ALA A 254 -4.26 10.49 1.61
CA ALA A 254 -2.81 10.51 1.80
C ALA A 254 -2.06 10.87 0.51
N THR A 255 -2.48 10.31 -0.63
CA THR A 255 -1.94 10.63 -1.96
C THR A 255 -2.08 12.12 -2.27
N ILE A 256 -3.25 12.71 -2.04
CA ILE A 256 -3.45 14.15 -2.19
C ILE A 256 -2.55 14.95 -1.23
N GLY A 257 -2.34 14.45 -0.01
CA GLY A 257 -1.38 15.02 0.94
C GLY A 257 0.05 15.06 0.38
N VAL A 258 0.50 13.97 -0.25
CA VAL A 258 1.80 13.89 -0.93
C VAL A 258 1.89 14.89 -2.09
N LEU A 259 0.83 15.04 -2.89
CA LEU A 259 0.76 16.07 -3.94
C LEU A 259 0.72 17.51 -3.38
N GLY A 260 0.34 17.68 -2.11
CA GLY A 260 0.49 18.95 -1.39
C GLY A 260 1.94 19.26 -0.97
N VAL A 261 2.78 18.24 -0.83
CA VAL A 261 4.20 18.41 -0.49
C VAL A 261 4.97 18.97 -1.68
N ASN A 262 4.72 18.49 -2.88
CA ASN A 262 5.41 18.93 -4.09
C ASN A 262 4.74 20.13 -4.79
N ASP A 263 3.57 20.58 -4.31
CA ASP A 263 2.76 21.67 -4.89
C ASP A 263 2.40 21.46 -6.37
N GLU A 264 2.42 20.22 -6.83
CA GLU A 264 2.21 19.87 -8.24
C GLU A 264 0.84 20.34 -8.74
N LEU A 265 -0.17 20.21 -7.87
CA LEU A 265 -1.52 20.66 -8.19
C LEU A 265 -1.65 22.19 -8.25
N LYS A 266 -0.72 22.97 -7.68
CA LYS A 266 -0.76 24.44 -7.74
C LYS A 266 -0.06 24.99 -8.97
N HIS A 267 1.03 24.37 -9.39
CA HIS A 267 1.91 24.91 -10.44
C HIS A 267 1.60 24.36 -11.83
N HIS A 268 1.01 23.16 -11.92
CA HIS A 268 0.82 22.44 -13.18
C HIS A 268 -0.67 22.26 -13.50
N ALA A 269 -1.36 23.38 -13.73
CA ALA A 269 -2.80 23.40 -14.01
C ALA A 269 -3.17 22.84 -15.41
N GLU A 270 -2.24 22.92 -16.35
CA GLU A 270 -2.44 22.53 -17.75
C GLU A 270 -2.14 21.04 -18.01
N GLU A 271 -1.47 20.39 -17.06
CA GLU A 271 -0.98 19.02 -17.17
C GLU A 271 -1.86 18.04 -16.37
N GLU A 272 -1.99 16.83 -16.88
CA GLU A 272 -2.53 15.70 -16.14
C GLU A 272 -1.48 15.18 -15.15
N VAL A 273 -1.84 15.15 -13.87
CA VAL A 273 -0.94 14.72 -12.81
C VAL A 273 -1.05 13.20 -12.64
N LEU A 274 0.06 12.51 -12.86
CA LEU A 274 0.17 11.07 -12.72
C LEU A 274 0.74 10.74 -11.34
N VAL A 275 0.03 9.90 -10.61
CA VAL A 275 0.50 9.22 -9.40
C VAL A 275 0.73 7.77 -9.75
N CYS A 276 1.99 7.36 -9.72
CA CYS A 276 2.38 6.06 -10.23
C CYS A 276 2.33 5.04 -9.10
N TYR A 277 1.85 3.82 -9.36
CA TYR A 277 1.67 2.83 -8.32
C TYR A 277 2.24 1.46 -8.66
N THR A 278 2.55 0.72 -7.61
CA THR A 278 2.66 -0.75 -7.61
C THR A 278 2.11 -1.29 -6.30
N GLY A 279 1.88 -2.59 -6.24
CA GLY A 279 1.40 -3.30 -5.07
C GLY A 279 0.06 -3.96 -5.34
N THR A 280 -0.09 -5.15 -4.78
CA THR A 280 -1.20 -6.06 -5.06
C THR A 280 -2.58 -5.51 -4.71
N VAL A 281 -2.70 -4.54 -3.79
CA VAL A 281 -4.00 -3.94 -3.46
C VAL A 281 -4.48 -3.08 -4.62
N LEU A 282 -3.65 -2.17 -5.13
CA LEU A 282 -4.02 -1.34 -6.29
C LEU A 282 -4.04 -2.12 -7.61
N GLU A 283 -3.21 -3.15 -7.75
CA GLU A 283 -3.12 -3.97 -8.96
C GLU A 283 -4.25 -5.01 -9.07
N LYS A 284 -4.67 -5.60 -7.95
CA LYS A 284 -5.51 -6.82 -7.96
C LYS A 284 -6.77 -6.73 -7.12
N TYR A 285 -6.86 -5.84 -6.13
CA TYR A 285 -8.11 -5.70 -5.37
C TYR A 285 -9.13 -4.95 -6.23
N PRO A 286 -10.21 -5.62 -6.67
CA PRO A 286 -11.11 -5.03 -7.66
C PRO A 286 -11.77 -3.77 -7.13
N THR A 287 -12.01 -2.78 -8.01
CA THR A 287 -12.60 -1.48 -7.68
C THR A 287 -11.82 -0.59 -6.70
N PHE A 288 -10.78 -1.09 -6.04
CA PHE A 288 -9.98 -0.31 -5.09
C PHE A 288 -9.33 0.90 -5.78
N ARG A 289 -8.71 0.67 -6.94
CA ARG A 289 -8.09 1.71 -7.76
C ARG A 289 -9.13 2.74 -8.22
N GLU A 290 -10.26 2.29 -8.78
CA GLU A 290 -11.32 3.19 -9.24
C GLU A 290 -11.90 4.03 -8.10
N ARG A 291 -12.12 3.46 -6.91
CA ARG A 291 -12.55 4.22 -5.72
C ARG A 291 -11.50 5.22 -5.27
N CYS A 292 -10.24 4.82 -5.25
CA CYS A 292 -9.15 5.71 -4.88
C CYS A 292 -9.09 6.92 -5.83
N GLU A 293 -9.17 6.69 -7.14
CA GLU A 293 -9.25 7.77 -8.14
C GLU A 293 -10.49 8.65 -7.94
N GLY A 294 -11.66 8.04 -7.69
CA GLY A 294 -12.90 8.76 -7.39
C GLY A 294 -12.75 9.72 -6.20
N PHE A 295 -12.27 9.21 -5.05
CA PHE A 295 -12.05 10.03 -3.87
C PHE A 295 -10.98 11.11 -4.08
N MET A 296 -9.89 10.81 -4.80
CA MET A 296 -8.90 11.82 -5.15
C MET A 296 -9.54 12.95 -5.96
N MET A 297 -10.34 12.61 -6.97
CA MET A 297 -11.03 13.58 -7.82
C MET A 297 -12.07 14.41 -7.05
N GLU A 298 -12.78 13.82 -6.08
CA GLU A 298 -13.66 14.59 -5.19
C GLU A 298 -12.90 15.66 -4.40
N VAL A 299 -11.73 15.32 -3.86
CA VAL A 299 -10.88 16.27 -3.12
C VAL A 299 -10.35 17.35 -4.05
N VAL A 300 -9.91 16.98 -5.26
CA VAL A 300 -9.41 17.92 -6.27
C VAL A 300 -10.50 18.90 -6.71
N ASP A 301 -11.70 18.40 -7.05
CA ASP A 301 -12.84 19.23 -7.46
C ASP A 301 -13.23 20.21 -6.31
N ARG A 302 -13.21 19.73 -5.06
CA ARG A 302 -13.43 20.58 -3.88
C ARG A 302 -12.35 21.65 -3.72
N TRP A 303 -11.08 21.31 -3.86
CA TRP A 303 -9.98 22.26 -3.74
C TRP A 303 -9.99 23.32 -4.84
N VAL A 304 -10.46 22.99 -6.05
CA VAL A 304 -10.71 23.98 -7.10
C VAL A 304 -11.85 24.92 -6.69
N GLY A 305 -12.97 24.38 -6.19
CA GLY A 305 -14.11 25.19 -5.75
C GLY A 305 -13.83 26.06 -4.52
N GLU A 306 -12.85 25.68 -3.70
CA GLU A 306 -12.36 26.44 -2.54
C GLU A 306 -11.19 27.39 -2.87
N ASP A 307 -10.84 27.57 -4.15
CA ASP A 307 -9.70 28.38 -4.62
C ASP A 307 -8.33 27.99 -4.01
N ARG A 308 -8.19 26.74 -3.57
CA ARG A 308 -6.93 26.20 -2.99
C ARG A 308 -5.93 25.78 -4.05
N ILE A 309 -6.43 25.40 -5.23
CA ILE A 309 -5.65 25.10 -6.44
C ILE A 309 -6.36 25.73 -7.64
N PRO A 310 -5.62 26.14 -8.69
CA PRO A 310 -6.23 26.73 -9.88
C PRO A 310 -7.06 25.71 -10.68
N PRO A 311 -8.13 26.13 -11.38
CA PRO A 311 -8.83 25.28 -12.35
C PRO A 311 -7.92 24.96 -13.55
N ALA A 312 -8.25 23.92 -14.32
CA ALA A 312 -7.56 23.68 -15.59
C ALA A 312 -7.95 24.74 -16.64
N PRO A 313 -7.06 25.11 -17.57
CA PRO A 313 -7.37 26.03 -18.65
C PRO A 313 -8.53 25.54 -19.54
N GLY A 314 -9.23 26.49 -20.16
CA GLY A 314 -10.24 26.19 -21.16
C GLY A 314 -11.50 25.49 -20.62
N GLY A 315 -11.78 25.62 -19.32
CA GLY A 315 -12.97 25.02 -18.68
C GLY A 315 -12.89 23.50 -18.51
N LYS A 316 -11.71 22.91 -18.70
CA LYS A 316 -11.48 21.47 -18.44
C LYS A 316 -11.50 21.20 -16.93
N LYS A 317 -11.75 19.95 -16.56
CA LYS A 317 -11.53 19.49 -15.19
C LYS A 317 -10.04 19.28 -14.94
N ARG A 318 -9.59 19.49 -13.69
CA ARG A 318 -8.29 18.97 -13.23
C ARG A 318 -8.32 17.46 -13.32
N VAL A 319 -7.17 16.84 -13.57
CA VAL A 319 -7.07 15.38 -13.69
C VAL A 319 -5.89 14.89 -12.88
N VAL A 320 -6.17 14.00 -11.94
CA VAL A 320 -5.19 13.21 -11.19
C VAL A 320 -5.51 11.74 -11.42
N ARG A 321 -4.54 10.96 -11.90
CA ARG A 321 -4.73 9.55 -12.22
C ARG A 321 -3.72 8.64 -11.54
N LEU A 322 -4.17 7.44 -11.24
CA LEU A 322 -3.32 6.32 -10.86
C LEU A 322 -2.84 5.60 -12.12
N VAL A 323 -1.52 5.49 -12.26
CA VAL A 323 -0.89 4.79 -13.38
C VAL A 323 -0.01 3.66 -12.85
N GLU A 324 -0.23 2.45 -13.36
CA GLU A 324 0.58 1.29 -12.97
C GLU A 324 2.03 1.45 -13.47
N ALA A 325 2.99 1.32 -12.57
CA ALA A 325 4.41 1.25 -12.89
C ALA A 325 4.84 -0.22 -12.96
N LYS A 326 4.50 -0.90 -14.06
CA LYS A 326 4.88 -2.29 -14.28
C LYS A 326 6.41 -2.44 -14.21
N ASP A 327 6.87 -3.37 -13.38
CA ASP A 327 8.30 -3.60 -13.10
C ASP A 327 9.03 -2.35 -12.56
N GLY A 328 8.29 -1.40 -11.96
CA GLY A 328 8.79 -0.09 -11.56
C GLY A 328 9.96 -0.14 -10.58
N GLY A 329 9.99 -1.16 -9.71
CA GLY A 329 11.13 -1.41 -8.81
C GLY A 329 12.45 -1.64 -9.56
N ILE A 330 12.42 -2.42 -10.63
CA ILE A 330 13.60 -2.82 -11.41
C ILE A 330 13.97 -1.70 -12.38
N ILE A 331 13.01 -1.20 -13.17
CA ILE A 331 13.25 -0.14 -14.15
C ILE A 331 13.72 1.12 -13.44
N GLY A 332 13.06 1.52 -12.35
CA GLY A 332 13.43 2.70 -11.58
C GLY A 332 14.81 2.62 -10.96
N ALA A 333 15.22 1.44 -10.46
CA ALA A 333 16.57 1.24 -9.96
C ALA A 333 17.61 1.37 -11.08
N ALA A 334 17.33 0.85 -12.27
CA ALA A 334 18.20 1.01 -13.43
C ALA A 334 18.29 2.47 -13.91
N VAL A 335 17.17 3.20 -13.90
CA VAL A 335 17.14 4.65 -14.21
C VAL A 335 18.00 5.42 -13.22
N LEU A 336 17.86 5.17 -11.91
CA LEU A 336 18.67 5.82 -10.88
C LEU A 336 20.16 5.52 -11.08
N ALA A 337 20.51 4.26 -11.32
CA ALA A 337 21.88 3.84 -11.58
C ALA A 337 22.48 4.59 -12.79
N GLY A 338 21.70 4.76 -13.87
CA GLY A 338 22.10 5.56 -15.03
C GLY A 338 22.32 7.03 -14.69
N MET A 339 21.39 7.65 -13.95
CA MET A 339 21.49 9.05 -13.52
C MET A 339 22.74 9.32 -12.68
N VAL A 340 23.05 8.43 -11.73
CA VAL A 340 24.27 8.53 -10.90
C VAL A 340 25.52 8.45 -11.77
N LYS A 341 25.56 7.51 -12.72
CA LYS A 341 26.70 7.32 -13.62
C LYS A 341 26.95 8.52 -14.54
N GLU A 342 25.90 9.26 -14.88
CA GLU A 342 25.95 10.48 -15.68
C GLU A 342 26.16 11.77 -14.84
N GLY A 343 26.23 11.66 -13.51
CA GLY A 343 26.39 12.82 -12.62
C GLY A 343 25.16 13.73 -12.56
N ARG A 344 23.96 13.17 -12.73
CA ARG A 344 22.67 13.89 -12.79
C ARG A 344 21.82 13.79 -11.51
N THR A 345 22.42 13.38 -10.40
CA THR A 345 21.74 13.24 -9.09
C THR A 345 22.00 14.40 -8.15
#